data_AF-A0A1D6Q9D9-F1
#
_entry.id   AF-A0A1D6Q9D9-F1
#
_cell.length_a   1.000
_cell.length_b   1.000
_cell.length_c   1.000
_cell.angle_alpha   90.00
_cell.angle_beta   90.00
_cell.angle_gamma   90.00
#
_symmetry.space_group_name_H-M   'P 1'
#
loop_
_entity.id
_entity.type
_entity.pdbx_description
1 polymer ?
#
loop_
_entity_poly.entity_id
_entity_poly.type
_entity_poly.pdbx_seq_one_letter_code
_entity_poly.pdbx_strand_id
1 'polypeptide(L)'
;MSGFVGVVVSDPSLQGQFTQVELRSLKAKFVSLKRDSGHVTTKNLPVMMKKLRGLNEVVSVEEIAAFLSESYPDSDQEIEFESFLREYLNLQARVSAKEGGAGGGRGGKSSFLKSSTTTLLHNLNQAEKSSYVAHINTYLREDPFLKKYLPMDPSGNQLFDLIRDGVLLCKLINVAVPGTIDERAINKKRVLNPWERNENHTLCLNSAKAIGCTVVNIGTQDLVEGRPHLVLGLISQIIKIQLLADLNLKKTPQLVELFDDSKDIDEVLSLSPEKMLLRWMNHHLKKAGYKKTVNNFSSDVKSIPLKLHWTPRIRMRGQN
;
A
#
# COMPACT_ATOMS: atom_id res chain seq x y z
N MET A 1 35.89 2.17 7.43
CA MET A 1 34.61 1.73 8.04
C MET A 1 33.67 2.92 8.12
N SER A 2 32.67 3.00 7.25
CA SER A 2 31.63 4.04 7.35
C SER A 2 30.42 3.41 8.05
N GLY A 3 30.28 3.70 9.35
CA GLY A 3 29.14 3.22 10.13
C GLY A 3 27.84 3.77 9.58
N PHE A 4 26.82 2.92 9.46
CA PHE A 4 25.50 3.31 8.97
C PHE A 4 24.79 4.15 10.04
N VAL A 5 25.07 5.46 10.09
CA VAL A 5 24.38 6.38 11.02
C VAL A 5 23.03 6.73 10.39
N GLY A 6 21.95 6.23 10.98
CA GLY A 6 20.59 6.62 10.62
C GLY A 6 20.30 8.06 11.05
N VAL A 7 19.42 8.75 10.34
CA VAL A 7 18.84 10.00 10.83
C VAL A 7 17.73 9.64 11.82
N VAL A 8 17.96 9.95 13.08
CA VAL A 8 16.96 9.84 14.14
C VAL A 8 16.11 11.10 14.14
N VAL A 9 14.80 10.90 14.14
CA VAL A 9 13.78 11.94 14.35
C VAL A 9 13.09 11.57 15.65
N SER A 10 12.98 12.53 16.57
CA SER A 10 12.47 12.32 17.93
C SER A 10 10.98 12.04 17.93
N ASP A 11 10.25 12.65 17.00
CA ASP A 11 8.85 12.39 16.74
C ASP A 11 8.65 11.07 15.96
N PRO A 12 8.08 10.02 16.59
CA PRO A 12 7.85 8.73 15.92
C PRO A 12 6.85 8.83 14.77
N SER A 13 5.93 9.80 14.84
CA SER A 13 4.94 10.02 13.78
C SER A 13 5.63 10.54 12.52
N LEU A 14 6.57 11.48 12.64
CA LEU A 14 7.37 11.97 11.52
C LEU A 14 8.36 10.92 11.02
N GLN A 15 8.99 10.18 11.93
CA GLN A 15 9.96 9.15 11.55
C GLN A 15 9.34 8.06 10.67
N GLY A 16 8.04 7.74 10.88
CA GLY A 16 7.30 6.80 10.05
C GLY A 16 6.91 7.30 8.65
N GLN A 17 7.04 8.60 8.38
CA GLN A 17 6.58 9.23 7.12
C GLN A 17 7.68 9.23 6.05
N PHE A 18 8.93 8.97 6.43
CA PHE A 18 10.09 9.07 5.56
C PHE A 18 10.97 7.83 5.65
N THR A 19 11.53 7.40 4.51
CA THR A 19 12.62 6.41 4.52
C THR A 19 13.91 7.01 5.06
N GLN A 20 14.84 6.18 5.52
CA GLN A 20 16.16 6.65 5.98
C GLN A 20 16.98 7.32 4.86
N VAL A 21 16.77 6.94 3.60
CA VAL A 21 17.42 7.57 2.44
C VAL A 21 16.87 8.98 2.22
N GLU A 22 15.54 9.16 2.33
CA GLU A 22 14.89 10.47 2.23
C GLU A 22 15.28 11.38 3.39
N LEU A 23 15.23 10.88 4.63
CA LEU A 23 15.66 11.65 5.80
C LEU A 23 17.11 12.12 5.66
N ARG A 24 18.01 11.28 5.14
CA ARG A 24 19.41 11.67 4.87
C ARG A 24 19.50 12.74 3.80
N SER A 25 18.78 12.60 2.70
CA SER A 25 18.78 13.59 1.63
C SER A 25 18.21 14.94 2.10
N LEU A 26 17.11 14.91 2.86
CA LEU A 26 16.47 16.11 3.42
C LEU A 26 17.37 16.77 4.46
N LYS A 27 17.97 15.98 5.36
CA LYS A 27 18.91 16.47 6.37
C LYS A 27 20.16 17.09 5.74
N ALA A 28 20.71 16.48 4.69
CA ALA A 28 21.87 17.02 3.98
C ALA A 28 21.56 18.41 3.38
N LYS A 29 20.39 18.57 2.76
CA LYS A 29 19.94 19.85 2.20
C LYS A 29 19.66 20.90 3.29
N PHE A 30 19.02 20.50 4.37
CA PHE A 30 18.75 21.36 5.52
C PHE A 30 20.05 21.86 6.18
N VAL A 31 21.04 20.97 6.38
CA VAL A 31 22.35 21.32 6.93
C VAL A 31 23.16 22.20 5.97
N SER A 32 23.07 21.96 4.66
CA SER A 32 23.70 22.84 3.66
C SER A 32 23.16 24.26 3.77
N LEU A 33 21.83 24.42 3.86
CA LEU A 33 21.21 25.73 4.03
C LEU A 33 21.63 26.38 5.35
N LYS A 34 21.60 25.64 6.46
CA LYS A 34 22.06 26.14 7.77
C LYS A 34 23.52 26.62 7.71
N ARG A 35 24.39 25.96 6.94
CA ARG A 35 25.78 26.38 6.75
C ARG A 35 25.90 27.68 5.96
N ASP A 36 25.06 27.88 4.94
CA ASP A 36 25.12 29.05 4.05
C ASP A 36 24.51 30.31 4.69
N SER A 37 23.46 30.17 5.51
CA SER A 37 22.75 31.30 6.15
C SER A 37 22.94 31.41 7.66
N GLY A 38 23.73 30.54 8.28
CA GLY A 38 23.93 30.42 9.73
C GLY A 38 22.75 29.73 10.45
N HIS A 39 21.53 30.14 10.14
CA HIS A 39 20.28 29.57 10.68
C HIS A 39 19.28 29.32 9.55
N VAL A 40 18.40 28.32 9.72
CA VAL A 40 17.28 28.09 8.80
C VAL A 40 16.10 28.87 9.35
N THR A 41 15.56 29.82 8.59
CA THR A 41 14.47 30.70 9.02
C THR A 41 13.29 30.62 8.05
N THR A 42 12.12 31.06 8.49
CA THR A 42 10.89 31.13 7.67
C THR A 42 11.10 31.91 6.35
N LYS A 43 12.04 32.86 6.31
CA LYS A 43 12.43 33.61 5.10
C LYS A 43 13.27 32.83 4.09
N ASN A 44 14.19 31.96 4.52
CA ASN A 44 15.08 31.22 3.62
C ASN A 44 14.56 29.82 3.25
N LEU A 45 13.59 29.32 4.01
CA LEU A 45 12.98 28.02 3.81
C LEU A 45 12.24 27.86 2.46
N PRO A 46 11.47 28.84 1.95
CA PRO A 46 10.80 28.73 0.65
C PRO A 46 11.74 28.43 -0.53
N VAL A 47 12.90 29.10 -0.55
CA VAL A 47 13.90 28.94 -1.62
C VAL A 47 14.50 27.54 -1.60
N MET A 48 14.65 26.94 -0.42
CA MET A 48 15.13 25.56 -0.28
C MET A 48 14.06 24.54 -0.63
N MET A 49 12.83 24.73 -0.19
CA MET A 49 11.71 23.84 -0.50
C MET A 49 11.44 23.75 -2.00
N LYS A 50 11.55 24.87 -2.74
CA LYS A 50 11.45 24.85 -4.20
C LYS A 50 12.52 23.97 -4.87
N LYS A 51 13.72 23.86 -4.28
CA LYS A 51 14.82 23.01 -4.78
C LYS A 51 14.65 21.52 -4.43
N LEU A 52 13.56 21.13 -3.76
CA LEU A 52 13.24 19.73 -3.48
C LEU A 52 12.54 19.09 -4.69
N ARG A 53 12.87 17.83 -4.98
CA ARG A 53 12.21 17.09 -6.07
C ARG A 53 10.71 17.02 -5.78
N GLY A 54 9.88 17.23 -6.81
CA GLY A 54 8.42 17.23 -6.71
C GLY A 54 7.78 18.60 -6.47
N LEU A 55 8.50 19.58 -5.92
CA LEU A 55 7.97 20.94 -5.66
C LEU A 55 8.45 21.98 -6.69
N ASN A 56 9.60 21.74 -7.34
CA ASN A 56 10.22 22.70 -8.27
C ASN A 56 9.37 23.04 -9.51
N GLU A 57 8.46 22.14 -9.90
CA GLU A 57 7.65 22.27 -11.12
C GLU A 57 6.21 22.72 -10.86
N VAL A 58 5.73 22.66 -9.60
CA VAL A 58 4.29 22.76 -9.28
C VAL A 58 3.95 23.96 -8.39
N VAL A 59 4.90 24.50 -7.62
CA VAL A 59 4.64 25.56 -6.63
C VAL A 59 5.67 26.69 -6.74
N SER A 60 5.21 27.95 -6.71
CA SER A 60 6.10 29.12 -6.74
C SER A 60 6.74 29.39 -5.36
N VAL A 61 7.82 30.18 -5.31
CA VAL A 61 8.47 30.52 -4.02
C VAL A 61 7.51 31.34 -3.15
N GLU A 62 6.73 32.19 -3.80
CA GLU A 62 5.74 33.09 -3.20
C GLU A 62 4.58 32.29 -2.59
N GLU A 63 4.13 31.22 -3.24
CA GLU A 63 3.11 30.32 -2.70
C GLU A 63 3.60 29.55 -1.46
N ILE A 64 4.87 29.12 -1.47
CA ILE A 64 5.48 28.47 -0.29
C ILE A 64 5.66 29.48 0.85
N ALA A 65 6.07 30.72 0.54
CA ALA A 65 6.20 31.78 1.54
C ALA A 65 4.83 32.16 2.14
N ALA A 66 3.79 32.28 1.32
CA ALA A 66 2.42 32.52 1.79
C ALA A 66 1.95 31.39 2.72
N PHE A 67 2.21 30.13 2.36
CA PHE A 67 1.89 28.98 3.20
C PHE A 67 2.60 29.03 4.56
N LEU A 68 3.91 29.30 4.57
CA LEU A 68 4.66 29.38 5.83
C LEU A 68 4.20 30.57 6.69
N SER A 69 3.75 31.67 6.09
CA SER A 69 3.22 32.83 6.84
C SER A 69 1.91 32.53 7.60
N GLU A 70 1.14 31.51 7.20
CA GLU A 70 -0.03 31.06 7.95
C GLU A 70 0.36 30.38 9.27
N SER A 71 1.48 29.67 9.28
CA SER A 71 1.96 28.89 10.43
C SER A 71 2.95 29.66 11.30
N TYR A 72 3.67 30.62 10.71
CA TYR A 72 4.68 31.44 11.35
C TYR A 72 4.47 32.92 11.00
N PRO A 73 3.89 33.73 11.90
CA PRO A 73 3.69 35.15 11.67
C PRO A 73 5.00 35.96 11.70
N ASP A 74 6.07 35.40 12.27
CA ASP A 74 7.41 36.00 12.30
C ASP A 74 8.29 35.48 11.16
N SER A 75 8.82 36.40 10.35
CA SER A 75 9.66 36.12 9.19
C SER A 75 11.09 35.71 9.52
N ASP A 76 11.53 35.88 10.78
CA ASP A 76 12.90 35.55 11.21
C ASP A 76 12.95 34.38 12.22
N GLN A 77 11.84 33.68 12.43
CA GLN A 77 11.80 32.52 13.31
C GLN A 77 12.71 31.39 12.80
N GLU A 78 13.61 30.89 13.68
CA GLU A 78 14.45 29.73 13.38
C GLU A 78 13.59 28.45 13.35
N ILE A 79 13.81 27.64 12.31
CA ILE A 79 13.10 26.40 12.07
C ILE A 79 14.06 25.25 12.30
N GLU A 80 13.71 24.37 13.24
CA GLU A 80 14.43 23.12 13.47
C GLU A 80 14.13 22.07 12.39
N PHE A 81 14.96 21.02 12.32
CA PHE A 81 14.84 20.00 11.28
C PHE A 81 13.48 19.27 11.31
N GLU A 82 12.93 18.99 12.50
CA GLU A 82 11.63 18.30 12.61
C GLU A 82 10.46 19.20 12.20
N SER A 83 10.52 20.49 12.55
CA SER A 83 9.55 21.49 12.09
C SER A 83 9.60 21.62 10.57
N PHE A 84 10.79 21.62 9.98
CA PHE A 84 10.95 21.57 8.53
C PHE A 84 10.27 20.33 7.91
N LEU A 85 10.44 19.14 8.50
CA LEU A 85 9.80 17.93 8.00
C LEU A 85 8.27 18.03 8.05
N ARG A 86 7.71 18.63 9.11
CA ARG A 86 6.26 18.89 9.23
C ARG A 86 5.75 19.81 8.13
N GLU A 87 6.41 20.94 7.92
CA GLU A 87 6.02 21.89 6.88
C GLU A 87 6.14 21.29 5.48
N TYR A 88 7.17 20.46 5.25
CA TYR A 88 7.33 19.75 3.99
C TYR A 88 6.16 18.80 3.71
N LEU A 89 5.68 18.05 4.70
CA LEU A 89 4.52 17.16 4.57
C LEU A 89 3.23 17.94 4.34
N ASN A 90 3.01 19.02 5.09
CA ASN A 90 1.82 19.87 4.94
C ASN A 90 1.75 20.51 3.55
N LEU A 91 2.89 20.97 3.03
CA LEU A 91 2.99 21.53 1.70
C LEU A 91 2.66 20.49 0.62
N GLN A 92 3.20 19.27 0.72
CA GLN A 92 2.87 18.17 -0.20
C GLN A 92 1.38 17.81 -0.21
N ALA A 93 0.73 17.80 0.97
CA ALA A 93 -0.69 17.52 1.09
C ALA A 93 -1.55 18.56 0.34
N ARG A 94 -1.20 19.85 0.42
CA ARG A 94 -1.91 20.94 -0.27
C ARG A 94 -1.71 20.91 -1.79
N VAL A 95 -0.51 20.56 -2.26
CA VAL A 95 -0.23 20.40 -3.70
C VAL A 95 -1.09 19.28 -4.29
N SER A 96 -1.17 18.15 -3.58
CA SER A 96 -2.00 17.01 -3.98
C SER A 96 -3.49 17.34 -4.03
N ALA A 97 -3.96 18.26 -3.16
CA ALA A 97 -5.35 18.73 -3.16
C ALA A 97 -5.67 19.69 -4.32
N LYS A 98 -4.71 20.52 -4.75
CA LYS A 98 -4.88 21.43 -5.90
C LYS A 98 -5.03 20.68 -7.23
N GLU A 99 -4.36 19.54 -7.43
CA GLU A 99 -4.51 18.72 -8.65
C GLU A 99 -5.85 17.98 -8.74
N GLY A 100 -6.53 17.72 -7.62
CA GLY A 100 -7.83 17.06 -7.58
C GLY A 100 -9.05 17.97 -7.74
N GLY A 101 -8.87 19.30 -7.70
CA GLY A 101 -9.96 20.28 -7.59
C GLY A 101 -10.31 21.09 -8.85
N ALA A 102 -9.49 21.05 -9.91
CA ALA A 102 -9.71 21.86 -11.11
C ALA A 102 -10.33 21.02 -12.25
N GLY A 103 -11.67 21.00 -12.29
CA GLY A 103 -12.40 20.55 -13.47
C GLY A 103 -12.18 21.48 -14.66
N GLY A 104 -11.75 20.89 -15.79
CA GLY A 104 -12.01 21.42 -17.13
C GLY A 104 -10.98 22.37 -17.74
N GLY A 105 -10.06 21.82 -18.55
CA GLY A 105 -9.56 22.51 -19.75
C GLY A 105 -8.05 22.68 -19.88
N ARG A 106 -7.54 22.19 -21.02
CA ARG A 106 -6.26 22.49 -21.68
C ARG A 106 -4.98 21.86 -21.09
N GLY A 107 -4.72 20.64 -21.56
CA GLY A 107 -3.56 20.37 -22.41
C GLY A 107 -2.18 20.74 -21.88
N GLY A 108 -1.72 20.03 -20.85
CA GLY A 108 -0.31 19.93 -20.50
C GLY A 108 -0.06 18.52 -19.95
N LYS A 109 0.64 17.69 -20.71
CA LYS A 109 1.07 16.35 -20.26
C LYS A 109 2.09 16.53 -19.13
N SER A 110 1.64 16.65 -17.89
CA SER A 110 2.52 16.62 -16.73
C SER A 110 3.06 15.21 -16.53
N SER A 111 4.37 15.09 -16.64
CA SER A 111 5.20 13.90 -16.47
C SER A 111 5.23 13.33 -15.05
N PHE A 112 4.33 13.78 -14.17
CA PHE A 112 4.29 13.40 -12.76
C PHE A 112 4.05 11.89 -12.54
N LEU A 113 3.40 11.20 -13.49
CA LEU A 113 3.17 9.75 -13.42
C LEU A 113 4.31 8.89 -14.02
N LYS A 114 5.42 9.48 -14.48
CA LYS A 114 6.52 8.72 -15.12
C LYS A 114 7.85 8.71 -14.36
N SER A 115 7.95 9.36 -13.21
CA SER A 115 9.16 9.26 -12.37
C SER A 115 8.88 8.39 -11.15
N SER A 116 9.38 7.17 -11.18
CA SER A 116 9.46 6.25 -10.04
C SER A 116 10.22 6.89 -8.86
N THR A 117 9.57 7.69 -8.01
CA THR A 117 10.16 8.19 -6.75
C THR A 117 9.07 8.58 -5.74
N THR A 118 8.64 7.60 -4.94
CA THR A 118 8.49 7.63 -3.47
C THR A 118 7.87 8.82 -2.70
N THR A 119 6.97 9.66 -3.24
CA THR A 119 6.26 10.68 -2.41
C THR A 119 4.73 10.71 -2.58
N LEU A 120 4.11 9.55 -2.83
CA LEU A 120 2.66 9.33 -2.80
C LEU A 120 2.21 8.53 -1.54
N LEU A 121 2.93 8.65 -0.42
CA LEU A 121 2.85 7.66 0.67
C LEU A 121 1.71 7.85 1.70
N HIS A 122 0.96 8.97 1.72
CA HIS A 122 -0.08 9.18 2.74
C HIS A 122 -1.54 9.10 2.29
N ASN A 123 -1.79 8.60 1.08
CA ASN A 123 -3.08 7.97 0.73
C ASN A 123 -2.91 6.47 0.41
N LEU A 124 -1.92 5.80 1.02
CA LEU A 124 -2.02 4.35 1.19
C LEU A 124 -3.20 4.10 2.12
N ASN A 125 -4.29 3.62 1.54
CA ASN A 125 -5.61 3.52 2.14
C ASN A 125 -5.52 2.85 3.51
N GLN A 126 -5.60 3.62 4.59
CA GLN A 126 -5.53 3.11 5.97
C GLN A 126 -6.58 2.02 6.20
N ALA A 127 -7.69 2.07 5.48
CA ALA A 127 -8.71 1.02 5.45
C ALA A 127 -8.19 -0.30 4.85
N GLU A 128 -7.40 -0.27 3.78
CA GLU A 128 -6.75 -1.47 3.20
C GLU A 128 -5.74 -2.05 4.18
N LYS A 129 -4.85 -1.21 4.74
CA LYS A 129 -3.89 -1.65 5.76
C LYS A 129 -4.61 -2.36 6.91
N SER A 130 -5.67 -1.74 7.42
CA SER A 130 -6.45 -2.29 8.53
C SER A 130 -7.10 -3.63 8.17
N SER A 131 -7.62 -3.74 6.94
CA SER A 131 -8.22 -4.98 6.42
C SER A 131 -7.18 -6.10 6.27
N TYR A 132 -5.98 -5.77 5.78
CA TYR A 132 -4.89 -6.75 5.63
C TYR A 132 -4.37 -7.21 7.00
N VAL A 133 -4.23 -6.31 7.97
CA VAL A 133 -3.84 -6.67 9.34
C VAL A 133 -4.91 -7.57 9.97
N ALA A 134 -6.19 -7.24 9.83
CA ALA A 134 -7.28 -8.07 10.32
C ALA A 134 -7.28 -9.47 9.69
N HIS A 135 -7.03 -9.54 8.38
CA HIS A 135 -6.89 -10.80 7.66
C HIS A 135 -5.71 -11.63 8.20
N ILE A 136 -4.52 -11.05 8.32
CA ILE A 136 -3.34 -11.72 8.89
C ILE A 136 -3.62 -12.22 10.31
N ASN A 137 -4.21 -11.38 11.16
CA ASN A 137 -4.58 -11.72 12.54
C ASN A 137 -5.63 -12.84 12.64
N THR A 138 -6.36 -13.13 11.56
CA THR A 138 -7.36 -14.19 11.51
C THR A 138 -6.72 -15.52 11.10
N TYR A 139 -5.92 -15.52 10.03
CA TYR A 139 -5.38 -16.75 9.45
C TYR A 139 -4.05 -17.22 10.07
N LEU A 140 -3.26 -16.32 10.67
CA LEU A 140 -1.94 -16.66 11.22
C LEU A 140 -1.86 -16.62 12.74
N ARG A 141 -2.97 -16.36 13.45
CA ARG A 141 -3.01 -16.23 14.92
C ARG A 141 -2.45 -17.44 15.65
N GLU A 142 -2.78 -18.63 15.17
CA GLU A 142 -2.40 -19.89 15.80
C GLU A 142 -1.06 -20.44 15.26
N ASP A 143 -0.36 -19.69 14.43
CA ASP A 143 0.94 -20.11 13.92
C ASP A 143 1.97 -20.24 15.06
N PRO A 144 2.70 -21.37 15.18
CA PRO A 144 3.64 -21.59 16.28
C PRO A 144 4.73 -20.53 16.42
N PHE A 145 5.15 -19.90 15.32
CA PHE A 145 6.17 -18.86 15.36
C PHE A 145 5.59 -17.46 15.50
N LEU A 146 4.47 -17.16 14.82
CA LEU A 146 3.88 -15.82 14.80
C LEU A 146 2.93 -15.53 15.97
N LYS A 147 2.47 -16.54 16.72
CA LYS A 147 1.56 -16.37 17.87
C LYS A 147 2.07 -15.38 18.94
N LYS A 148 3.39 -15.22 19.09
CA LYS A 148 4.01 -14.24 19.99
C LYS A 148 4.01 -12.80 19.49
N TYR A 149 3.74 -12.59 18.19
CA TYR A 149 3.71 -11.28 17.54
C TYR A 149 2.30 -10.86 17.11
N LEU A 150 1.33 -11.78 17.17
CA LEU A 150 -0.06 -11.57 16.80
C LEU A 150 -0.95 -11.57 18.05
N PRO A 151 -2.04 -10.77 18.09
CA PRO A 151 -2.54 -9.92 17.02
C PRO A 151 -1.77 -8.59 16.89
N MET A 152 -1.58 -8.12 15.66
CA MET A 152 -1.07 -6.78 15.37
C MET A 152 -2.17 -5.73 15.48
N ASP A 153 -1.81 -4.52 15.91
CA ASP A 153 -2.68 -3.35 15.85
C ASP A 153 -2.85 -2.85 14.40
N PRO A 154 -4.08 -2.78 13.85
CA PRO A 154 -4.37 -2.24 12.53
C PRO A 154 -3.94 -0.78 12.34
N SER A 155 -3.85 0.01 13.42
CA SER A 155 -3.55 1.44 13.34
C SER A 155 -2.05 1.72 13.25
N GLY A 156 -1.23 0.91 13.92
CA GLY A 156 0.22 1.07 14.02
C GLY A 156 1.04 0.65 12.79
N ASN A 157 2.36 0.60 13.01
CA ASN A 157 3.37 0.24 12.01
C ASN A 157 3.93 -1.18 12.20
N GLN A 158 3.41 -1.93 13.18
CA GLN A 158 3.86 -3.28 13.54
C GLN A 158 3.92 -4.23 12.33
N LEU A 159 2.97 -4.08 11.40
CA LEU A 159 2.96 -4.82 10.14
C LEU A 159 4.30 -4.68 9.40
N PHE A 160 4.77 -3.45 9.19
CA PHE A 160 5.98 -3.18 8.42
C PHE A 160 7.24 -3.66 9.13
N ASP A 161 7.26 -3.64 10.46
CA ASP A 161 8.38 -4.15 11.25
C ASP A 161 8.45 -5.68 11.21
N LEU A 162 7.30 -6.37 11.35
CA LEU A 162 7.22 -7.83 11.36
C LEU A 162 7.56 -8.45 9.99
N ILE A 163 7.32 -7.70 8.91
CA ILE A 163 7.63 -8.15 7.55
C ILE A 163 9.13 -8.16 7.28
N ARG A 164 9.94 -7.34 7.96
CA ARG A 164 11.36 -7.16 7.63
C ARG A 164 12.16 -8.45 7.72
N ASP A 165 11.73 -9.42 8.51
CA ASP A 165 12.39 -10.72 8.64
C ASP A 165 11.95 -11.76 7.59
N GLY A 166 10.94 -11.45 6.77
CA GLY A 166 10.46 -12.27 5.65
C GLY A 166 9.59 -13.48 6.04
N VAL A 167 9.60 -13.86 7.32
CA VAL A 167 8.83 -15.01 7.83
C VAL A 167 7.32 -14.82 7.65
N LEU A 168 6.80 -13.63 7.96
CA LEU A 168 5.37 -13.34 7.84
C LEU A 168 4.87 -13.52 6.39
N LEU A 169 5.60 -12.98 5.41
CA LEU A 169 5.22 -13.07 4.01
C LEU A 169 5.28 -14.51 3.49
N CYS A 170 6.32 -15.27 3.86
CA CYS A 170 6.41 -16.68 3.48
C CYS A 170 5.22 -17.48 4.02
N LYS A 171 4.83 -17.25 5.28
CA LYS A 171 3.66 -17.91 5.86
C LYS A 171 2.36 -17.46 5.21
N LEU A 172 2.23 -16.18 4.88
CA LEU A 172 1.06 -15.65 4.17
C LEU A 172 0.90 -16.27 2.76
N ILE A 173 2.01 -16.56 2.07
CA ILE A 173 1.99 -17.30 0.80
C ILE A 173 1.39 -18.69 0.99
N ASN A 174 1.77 -19.42 2.04
CA ASN A 174 1.19 -20.73 2.35
C ASN A 174 -0.29 -20.64 2.79
N VAL A 175 -0.72 -19.54 3.38
CA VAL A 175 -2.15 -19.29 3.64
C VAL A 175 -2.91 -19.12 2.32
N ALA A 176 -2.33 -18.42 1.34
CA ALA A 176 -2.96 -18.23 0.04
C ALA A 176 -2.98 -19.50 -0.82
N VAL A 177 -1.86 -20.21 -0.89
CA VAL A 177 -1.71 -21.46 -1.63
C VAL A 177 -0.93 -22.45 -0.76
N PRO A 178 -1.63 -23.36 -0.04
CA PRO A 178 -0.99 -24.33 0.84
C PRO A 178 0.06 -25.18 0.14
N GLY A 179 1.22 -25.36 0.79
CA GLY A 179 2.32 -26.18 0.28
C GLY A 179 3.25 -25.51 -0.73
N THR A 180 3.08 -24.21 -0.99
CA THR A 180 3.98 -23.46 -1.91
C THR A 180 5.40 -23.36 -1.36
N ILE A 181 5.54 -23.11 -0.05
CA ILE A 181 6.82 -22.97 0.62
C ILE A 181 6.95 -24.09 1.65
N ASP A 182 8.02 -24.87 1.55
CA ASP A 182 8.42 -25.75 2.65
C ASP A 182 8.86 -24.88 3.83
N GLU A 183 8.09 -24.95 4.91
CA GLU A 183 8.34 -24.23 6.15
C GLU A 183 9.72 -24.46 6.76
N ARG A 184 10.40 -25.57 6.43
CA ARG A 184 11.76 -25.88 6.88
C ARG A 184 12.82 -25.01 6.20
N ALA A 185 12.53 -24.45 5.03
CA ALA A 185 13.42 -23.54 4.30
C ALA A 185 13.36 -22.10 4.84
N ILE A 186 12.42 -21.78 5.73
CA ILE A 186 12.28 -20.45 6.31
C ILE A 186 13.20 -20.33 7.54
N ASN A 187 14.06 -19.32 7.56
CA ASN A 187 14.87 -18.97 8.72
C ASN A 187 13.98 -18.35 9.81
N LYS A 188 13.71 -19.08 10.89
CA LYS A 188 12.78 -18.70 12.00
C LYS A 188 13.50 -18.42 13.33
N LYS A 189 14.71 -17.87 13.30
CA LYS A 189 15.44 -17.51 14.54
C LYS A 189 14.83 -16.27 15.18
N ARG A 190 15.07 -16.06 16.48
CA ARG A 190 14.62 -14.84 17.19
C ARG A 190 15.31 -13.59 16.68
N VAL A 191 16.58 -13.71 16.29
CA VAL A 191 17.38 -12.66 15.67
C VAL A 191 18.00 -13.28 14.43
N LEU A 192 17.67 -12.70 13.27
CA LEU A 192 18.23 -13.11 11.98
C LEU A 192 19.40 -12.20 11.63
N ASN A 193 20.44 -12.79 11.07
CA ASN A 193 21.49 -12.01 10.44
C ASN A 193 20.99 -11.44 9.08
N PRO A 194 21.68 -10.42 8.53
CA PRO A 194 21.25 -9.81 7.27
C PRO A 194 21.11 -10.77 6.09
N TRP A 195 21.94 -11.83 6.06
CA TRP A 195 21.92 -12.84 5.00
C TRP A 195 20.70 -13.76 5.12
N GLU A 196 20.43 -14.31 6.30
CA GLU A 196 19.25 -15.15 6.58
C GLU A 196 17.94 -14.41 6.29
N ARG A 197 17.89 -13.11 6.63
CA ARG A 197 16.77 -12.24 6.29
C ARG A 197 16.60 -12.10 4.78
N ASN A 198 17.70 -11.87 4.06
CA ASN A 198 17.67 -11.77 2.61
C ASN A 198 17.26 -13.10 1.93
N GLU A 199 17.67 -14.25 2.48
CA GLU A 199 17.22 -15.57 2.03
C GLU A 199 15.71 -15.74 2.17
N ASN A 200 15.13 -15.38 3.32
CA ASN A 200 13.67 -15.42 3.52
C ASN A 200 12.94 -14.56 2.47
N HIS A 201 13.42 -13.34 2.19
CA HIS A 201 12.81 -12.47 1.18
C HIS A 201 12.98 -13.00 -0.24
N THR A 202 14.12 -13.61 -0.55
CA THR A 202 14.36 -14.25 -1.85
C THR A 202 13.39 -15.41 -2.06
N LEU A 203 13.23 -16.26 -1.05
CA LEU A 203 12.26 -17.36 -1.03
C LEU A 203 10.84 -16.83 -1.20
N CYS A 204 10.46 -15.79 -0.46
CA CYS A 204 9.17 -15.13 -0.57
C CYS A 204 8.89 -14.63 -2.00
N LEU A 205 9.79 -13.85 -2.59
CA LEU A 205 9.57 -13.25 -3.91
C LEU A 205 9.47 -14.30 -5.02
N ASN A 206 10.32 -15.33 -4.98
CA ASN A 206 10.25 -16.43 -5.95
C ASN A 206 8.96 -17.23 -5.81
N SER A 207 8.53 -17.48 -4.58
CA SER A 207 7.27 -18.20 -4.30
C SER A 207 6.05 -17.37 -4.69
N ALA A 208 6.08 -16.06 -4.45
CA ALA A 208 5.04 -15.13 -4.88
C ALA A 208 4.89 -15.12 -6.41
N LYS A 209 6.01 -15.14 -7.16
CA LYS A 209 5.97 -15.30 -8.63
C LYS A 209 5.30 -16.62 -9.04
N ALA A 210 5.64 -17.71 -8.35
CA ALA A 210 5.11 -19.05 -8.67
C ALA A 210 3.58 -19.14 -8.49
N ILE A 211 3.01 -18.40 -7.54
CA ILE A 211 1.54 -18.34 -7.34
C ILE A 211 0.84 -17.28 -8.19
N GLY A 212 1.57 -16.53 -9.02
CA GLY A 212 1.00 -15.56 -9.95
C GLY A 212 1.04 -14.09 -9.51
N CYS A 213 1.81 -13.73 -8.48
CA CYS A 213 2.04 -12.32 -8.14
C CYS A 213 2.98 -11.65 -9.16
N THR A 214 2.68 -10.39 -9.52
CA THR A 214 3.58 -9.55 -10.32
C THR A 214 4.52 -8.79 -9.39
N VAL A 215 5.76 -9.29 -9.25
CA VAL A 215 6.78 -8.70 -8.34
C VAL A 215 8.04 -8.21 -9.07
N VAL A 216 7.94 -7.90 -10.36
CA VAL A 216 9.09 -7.44 -11.18
C VAL A 216 9.73 -6.17 -10.62
N ASN A 217 8.94 -5.32 -9.96
CA ASN A 217 9.37 -4.04 -9.41
C ASN A 217 9.64 -4.08 -7.89
N ILE A 218 9.79 -5.27 -7.29
CA ILE A 218 10.03 -5.45 -5.86
C ILE A 218 11.31 -6.26 -5.66
N GLY A 219 12.32 -5.63 -5.05
CA GLY A 219 13.55 -6.29 -4.63
C GLY A 219 13.50 -6.77 -3.18
N THR A 220 14.45 -7.63 -2.78
CA THR A 220 14.57 -8.09 -1.39
C THR A 220 14.84 -6.92 -0.44
N GLN A 221 15.65 -5.96 -0.87
CA GLN A 221 15.99 -4.78 -0.07
C GLN A 221 14.78 -3.91 0.25
N ASP A 222 13.81 -3.81 -0.66
CA ASP A 222 12.56 -3.08 -0.43
C ASP A 222 11.75 -3.67 0.74
N LEU A 223 11.77 -5.01 0.86
CA LEU A 223 11.10 -5.75 1.92
C LEU A 223 11.88 -5.70 3.24
N VAL A 224 13.22 -5.74 3.17
CA VAL A 224 14.09 -5.52 4.34
C VAL A 224 13.87 -4.14 4.94
N GLU A 225 13.72 -3.12 4.10
CA GLU A 225 13.41 -1.74 4.50
C GLU A 225 11.95 -1.57 4.94
N GLY A 226 11.08 -2.53 4.61
CA GLY A 226 9.66 -2.47 4.94
C GLY A 226 8.91 -1.37 4.20
N ARG A 227 9.25 -1.11 2.93
CA ARG A 227 8.66 -0.02 2.14
C ARG A 227 7.13 -0.17 2.03
N PRO A 228 6.33 0.75 2.61
CA PRO A 228 4.91 0.52 2.83
C PRO A 228 4.10 0.18 1.57
N HIS A 229 4.29 0.93 0.49
CA HIS A 229 3.56 0.73 -0.77
C HIS A 229 3.84 -0.63 -1.43
N LEU A 230 5.10 -1.07 -1.43
CA LEU A 230 5.49 -2.35 -2.03
C LEU A 230 5.01 -3.52 -1.18
N VAL A 231 5.14 -3.39 0.14
CA VAL A 231 4.61 -4.34 1.12
C VAL A 231 3.11 -4.51 0.96
N LEU A 232 2.34 -3.41 1.00
CA LEU A 232 0.88 -3.47 0.91
C LEU A 232 0.43 -3.98 -0.46
N GLY A 233 1.12 -3.58 -1.54
CA GLY A 233 0.86 -4.10 -2.88
C GLY A 233 1.11 -5.60 -3.02
N LEU A 234 2.15 -6.15 -2.37
CA LEU A 234 2.43 -7.58 -2.35
C LEU A 234 1.37 -8.35 -1.53
N ILE A 235 1.06 -7.87 -0.32
CA ILE A 235 0.05 -8.48 0.55
C ILE A 235 -1.32 -8.49 -0.14
N SER A 236 -1.70 -7.40 -0.80
CA SER A 236 -2.94 -7.28 -1.57
C SER A 236 -3.05 -8.38 -2.63
N GLN A 237 -1.98 -8.60 -3.41
CA GLN A 237 -1.96 -9.66 -4.42
C GLN A 237 -2.07 -11.06 -3.82
N ILE A 238 -1.36 -11.33 -2.71
CA ILE A 238 -1.40 -12.64 -2.03
C ILE A 238 -2.81 -12.92 -1.49
N ILE A 239 -3.42 -11.97 -0.78
CA ILE A 239 -4.79 -12.09 -0.25
C ILE A 239 -5.79 -12.25 -1.40
N LYS A 240 -5.62 -11.50 -2.49
CA LYS A 240 -6.47 -11.63 -3.68
C LYS A 240 -6.40 -13.04 -4.27
N ILE A 241 -5.21 -13.64 -4.36
CA ILE A 241 -5.06 -15.03 -4.81
C ILE A 241 -5.82 -15.99 -3.88
N GLN A 242 -5.65 -15.84 -2.56
CA GLN A 242 -6.35 -16.66 -1.58
C GLN A 242 -7.88 -16.59 -1.73
N LEU A 243 -8.44 -15.38 -1.75
CA LEU A 243 -9.89 -15.16 -1.78
C LEU A 243 -10.52 -15.62 -3.11
N LEU A 244 -9.75 -15.58 -4.19
CA LEU A 244 -10.20 -15.97 -5.52
C LEU A 244 -9.86 -17.43 -5.86
N ALA A 245 -9.09 -18.15 -5.04
CA ALA A 245 -8.69 -19.53 -5.29
C ALA A 245 -9.88 -20.50 -5.36
N ASP A 246 -10.96 -20.20 -4.63
CA ASP A 246 -12.17 -21.03 -4.61
C ASP A 246 -13.21 -20.66 -5.69
N LEU A 247 -12.98 -19.55 -6.40
CA LEU A 247 -13.75 -19.16 -7.58
C LEU A 247 -13.28 -19.96 -8.80
N ASN A 248 -13.59 -21.25 -8.80
CA ASN A 248 -13.45 -22.13 -9.95
C ASN A 248 -14.65 -23.09 -10.01
N LEU A 249 -15.09 -23.47 -11.22
CA LEU A 249 -16.24 -24.37 -11.43
C LEU A 249 -16.13 -25.69 -10.65
N LYS A 250 -14.89 -26.15 -10.43
CA LYS A 250 -14.61 -27.38 -9.66
C LYS A 250 -15.04 -27.29 -8.20
N LYS A 251 -14.86 -26.13 -7.56
CA LYS A 251 -15.15 -25.91 -6.13
C LYS A 251 -16.48 -25.21 -5.91
N THR A 252 -16.91 -24.40 -6.87
CA THR A 252 -18.16 -23.66 -6.83
C THR A 252 -19.07 -24.14 -7.97
N PRO A 253 -19.69 -25.33 -7.87
CA PRO A 253 -20.60 -25.86 -8.90
C PRO A 253 -21.84 -24.97 -9.11
N GLN A 254 -22.14 -24.06 -8.18
CA GLN A 254 -23.20 -23.05 -8.31
C GLN A 254 -22.91 -22.03 -9.42
N LEU A 255 -21.65 -21.90 -9.85
CA LEU A 255 -21.30 -21.14 -11.04
C LEU A 255 -21.88 -21.78 -12.31
N VAL A 256 -22.30 -23.05 -12.28
CA VAL A 256 -22.95 -23.71 -13.42
C VAL A 256 -24.25 -23.01 -13.80
N GLU A 257 -24.96 -22.41 -12.83
CA GLU A 257 -26.17 -21.63 -13.10
C GLU A 257 -25.92 -20.37 -13.95
N LEU A 258 -24.66 -19.97 -14.16
CA LEU A 258 -24.30 -18.86 -15.05
C LEU A 258 -24.32 -19.26 -16.53
N PHE A 259 -24.41 -20.55 -16.83
CA PHE A 259 -24.36 -21.08 -18.18
C PHE A 259 -25.77 -21.38 -18.67
N ASP A 260 -26.22 -20.63 -19.68
CA ASP A 260 -27.42 -20.98 -20.43
C ASP A 260 -27.07 -22.02 -21.53
N ASP A 261 -25.87 -21.97 -22.13
CA ASP A 261 -25.41 -22.87 -23.21
C ASP A 261 -23.97 -23.38 -23.03
N SER A 262 -23.65 -24.52 -23.64
CA SER A 262 -22.32 -25.16 -23.54
C SER A 262 -21.17 -24.35 -24.16
N LYS A 263 -21.47 -23.46 -25.13
CA LYS A 263 -20.47 -22.56 -25.74
C LYS A 263 -20.02 -21.44 -24.80
N ASP A 264 -20.85 -21.10 -23.80
CA ASP A 264 -20.58 -20.03 -22.84
C ASP A 264 -19.66 -20.54 -21.70
N ILE A 265 -19.55 -21.86 -21.53
CA ILE A 265 -18.72 -22.50 -20.49
C ILE A 265 -17.24 -22.22 -20.72
N ASP A 266 -16.75 -22.46 -21.95
CA ASP A 266 -15.34 -22.27 -22.30
C ASP A 266 -14.94 -20.78 -22.23
N GLU A 267 -15.84 -19.88 -22.62
CA GLU A 267 -15.61 -18.43 -22.52
C GLU A 267 -15.48 -17.99 -21.06
N VAL A 268 -16.38 -18.41 -20.18
CA VAL A 268 -16.32 -18.04 -18.76
C VAL A 268 -15.17 -18.70 -18.02
N LEU A 269 -14.82 -19.94 -18.37
CA LEU A 269 -13.63 -20.62 -17.82
C LEU A 269 -12.33 -19.88 -18.18
N SER A 270 -12.32 -19.15 -19.30
CA SER A 270 -11.19 -18.30 -19.70
C SER A 270 -11.17 -16.93 -19.01
N LEU A 271 -12.25 -16.54 -18.33
CA LEU A 271 -12.32 -15.26 -17.62
C LEU A 271 -11.43 -15.25 -16.38
N SER A 272 -10.90 -14.07 -16.04
CA SER A 272 -10.27 -13.88 -14.75
C SER A 272 -11.29 -14.09 -13.61
N PRO A 273 -10.87 -14.56 -12.42
CA PRO A 273 -11.79 -14.83 -11.31
C PRO A 273 -12.64 -13.61 -10.92
N GLU A 274 -12.11 -12.39 -11.06
CA GLU A 274 -12.86 -11.14 -10.82
C GLU A 274 -14.00 -10.94 -11.81
N LYS A 275 -13.76 -11.19 -13.10
CA LYS A 275 -14.79 -11.10 -14.13
C LYS A 275 -15.85 -12.19 -13.93
N MET A 276 -15.43 -13.38 -13.52
CA MET A 276 -16.36 -14.46 -13.18
C MET A 276 -17.24 -14.08 -11.97
N LEU A 277 -16.66 -13.47 -10.93
CA LEU A 277 -17.42 -12.98 -9.78
C LEU A 277 -18.39 -11.85 -10.15
N LEU A 278 -17.99 -10.91 -11.02
CA LEU A 278 -18.88 -9.86 -11.53
C LEU A 278 -20.04 -10.46 -12.34
N ARG A 279 -19.77 -11.45 -13.20
CA ARG A 279 -20.81 -12.15 -13.97
C ARG A 279 -21.77 -12.88 -13.02
N TRP A 280 -21.24 -13.57 -12.01
CA TRP A 280 -22.03 -14.22 -10.96
C TRP A 280 -22.95 -13.25 -10.23
N MET A 281 -22.40 -12.11 -9.79
CA MET A 281 -23.14 -11.09 -9.07
C MET A 281 -24.26 -10.50 -9.94
N ASN A 282 -23.96 -10.15 -11.19
CA ASN A 282 -24.93 -9.59 -12.12
C ASN A 282 -26.06 -10.56 -12.46
N HIS A 283 -25.77 -11.86 -12.56
CA HIS A 283 -26.79 -12.88 -12.79
C HIS A 283 -27.84 -12.90 -11.68
N HIS A 284 -27.40 -12.93 -10.43
CA HIS A 284 -28.30 -12.93 -9.27
C HIS A 284 -29.03 -11.60 -9.10
N LEU A 285 -28.36 -10.47 -9.35
CA LEU A 285 -28.98 -9.14 -9.34
C LEU A 285 -30.09 -9.04 -10.40
N LYS A 286 -29.85 -9.54 -11.61
CA LYS A 286 -30.85 -9.58 -12.69
C LYS A 286 -32.04 -10.47 -12.32
N LYS A 287 -31.79 -11.66 -11.76
CA LYS A 287 -32.86 -12.54 -11.20
C LYS A 287 -33.67 -11.86 -10.09
N ALA A 288 -33.05 -10.97 -9.31
CA ALA A 288 -33.70 -10.18 -8.27
C ALA A 288 -34.40 -8.90 -8.78
N GLY A 289 -34.41 -8.66 -10.10
CA GLY A 289 -35.07 -7.52 -10.73
C GLY A 289 -34.25 -6.22 -10.73
N TYR A 290 -32.96 -6.29 -10.40
CA TYR A 290 -32.06 -5.14 -10.52
C TYR A 290 -31.71 -4.88 -12.00
N LYS A 291 -31.95 -3.65 -12.46
CA LYS A 291 -31.83 -3.29 -13.88
C LYS A 291 -30.44 -2.82 -14.31
N LYS A 292 -29.59 -2.40 -13.36
CA LYS A 292 -28.25 -1.88 -13.68
C LYS A 292 -27.23 -3.02 -13.62
N THR A 293 -26.21 -2.93 -14.47
CA THR A 293 -25.08 -3.86 -14.45
C THR A 293 -23.97 -3.30 -13.57
N VAL A 294 -23.45 -4.13 -12.68
CA VAL A 294 -22.29 -3.85 -11.82
C VAL A 294 -21.02 -4.17 -12.60
N ASN A 295 -20.14 -3.20 -12.78
CA ASN A 295 -18.89 -3.38 -13.54
C ASN A 295 -17.64 -3.35 -12.64
N ASN A 296 -17.79 -2.96 -11.37
CA ASN A 296 -16.70 -2.91 -10.39
C ASN A 296 -17.20 -3.22 -8.97
N PHE A 297 -16.29 -3.61 -8.07
CA PHE A 297 -16.59 -3.88 -6.66
C PHE A 297 -16.46 -2.64 -5.76
N SER A 298 -16.44 -1.42 -6.32
CA SER A 298 -16.22 -0.19 -5.57
C SER A 298 -17.46 0.73 -5.60
N SER A 299 -17.59 1.60 -6.59
CA SER A 299 -18.71 2.54 -6.71
C SER A 299 -20.03 1.85 -6.99
N ASP A 300 -20.00 0.82 -7.84
CA ASP A 300 -21.22 0.22 -8.36
C ASP A 300 -21.92 -0.60 -7.28
N VAL A 301 -21.17 -1.30 -6.44
CA VAL A 301 -21.71 -2.06 -5.29
C VAL A 301 -22.36 -1.14 -4.27
N LYS A 302 -21.76 0.03 -4.00
CA LYS A 302 -22.34 1.04 -3.09
C LYS A 302 -23.68 1.59 -3.59
N SER A 303 -23.91 1.57 -4.90
CA SER A 303 -25.14 2.06 -5.52
C SER A 303 -26.29 1.05 -5.50
N ILE A 304 -26.04 -0.19 -5.09
CA ILE A 304 -27.07 -1.23 -4.97
C ILE A 304 -27.96 -0.89 -3.77
N PRO A 305 -29.30 -0.97 -3.84
CA PRO A 305 -30.13 -0.76 -2.67
C PRO A 305 -29.86 -1.82 -1.58
N LEU A 306 -29.85 -1.44 -0.29
CA LEU A 306 -29.66 -2.37 0.84
C LEU A 306 -30.62 -3.57 0.84
N LYS A 307 -31.85 -3.39 0.34
CA LYS A 307 -32.84 -4.48 0.18
C LYS A 307 -32.43 -5.57 -0.81
N LEU A 308 -31.50 -5.25 -1.72
CA LEU A 308 -30.97 -6.15 -2.74
C LEU A 308 -29.56 -6.65 -2.42
N HIS A 309 -28.87 -6.04 -1.46
CA HIS A 309 -27.50 -6.41 -1.09
C HIS A 309 -27.39 -7.91 -0.75
N TRP A 310 -28.36 -8.46 -0.01
CA TRP A 310 -28.34 -9.86 0.42
C TRP A 310 -29.76 -10.40 0.63
N THR A 311 -30.50 -10.60 -0.46
CA THR A 311 -31.72 -11.40 -0.36
C THR A 311 -31.36 -12.83 0.10
N PRO A 312 -32.22 -13.53 0.85
CA PRO A 312 -31.94 -14.88 1.38
C PRO A 312 -31.52 -15.92 0.32
N ARG A 313 -31.75 -15.64 -0.97
CA ARG A 313 -31.38 -16.46 -2.12
C ARG A 313 -29.90 -16.38 -2.52
N ILE A 314 -29.17 -15.32 -2.14
CA ILE A 314 -27.74 -15.12 -2.50
C ILE A 314 -26.80 -15.68 -1.41
N ARG A 315 -27.35 -16.17 -0.29
CA ARG A 315 -26.56 -16.90 0.71
C ARG A 315 -26.05 -18.17 0.05
N MET A 316 -24.80 -18.17 -0.40
CA MET A 316 -24.06 -19.41 -0.62
C MET A 316 -24.23 -20.21 0.67
N ARG A 317 -24.90 -21.36 0.59
CA ARG A 317 -24.88 -22.33 1.68
C ARG A 317 -23.43 -22.76 1.82
N GLY A 318 -22.67 -22.03 2.62
CA GLY A 318 -21.39 -22.47 3.14
C GLY A 318 -21.61 -23.82 3.79
N GLN A 319 -20.77 -24.76 3.39
CA GLN A 319 -20.74 -26.13 3.83
C GLN A 319 -20.77 -26.20 5.38
N ASN A 320 -21.52 -27.18 5.89
CA ASN A 320 -21.43 -27.65 7.27
C ASN A 320 -19.99 -28.07 7.62
#